data_AF-A0AA39N4Z1-F1
#
_entry.id   AF-A0AA39N4Z1-F1
#
_cell.length_a   1.000
_cell.length_b   1.000
_cell.length_c   1.000
_cell.angle_alpha   90.00
_cell.angle_beta   90.00
_cell.angle_gamma   90.00
#
_symmetry.space_group_name_H-M   'P 1'
#
loop_
_entity.id
_entity.type
_entity.pdbx_description
1 polymer ?
#
loop_
_entity_poly.entity_id
_entity_poly.type
_entity_poly.pdbx_seq_one_letter_code
_entity_poly.pdbx_strand_id
1 'polypeptide(L)'
;MSWWCFPFERLIGTLQKTHTNNHVGGDLEKTILQSFLRGANLRRHLNRPNCPQLIWQFKILFDKALPPKNQQETTFTADPPSVRQLSHAYYTYRGVTFSHQSTHLGGSLVAYYPTTKPQDLVVGSIQEIKTESGQVLFTIKHQAPLPVTKFDPFKRYVDFPATTYSSKMVDGPLDSIHPSQIRSHVARYEFSHERAIIIDLCRVGFLISLFP
;
A
#
# COMPACT_ATOMS: atom_id res chain seq x y z
N MET A 1 -5.00 -11.72 4.90
CA MET A 1 -5.06 -10.53 5.77
C MET A 1 -3.75 -9.80 5.65
N SER A 2 -3.79 -8.53 5.24
CA SER A 2 -2.61 -7.86 4.71
C SER A 2 -1.67 -7.44 5.81
N TRP A 3 -0.36 -7.55 5.62
CA TRP A 3 0.59 -6.93 6.54
C TRP A 3 0.32 -5.42 6.70
N TRP A 4 0.02 -4.67 5.64
CA TRP A 4 -0.35 -3.24 5.75
C TRP A 4 -1.76 -2.99 6.30
N CYS A 5 -2.62 -4.01 6.41
CA CYS A 5 -3.96 -3.83 6.98
C CYS A 5 -3.88 -3.58 8.49
N PHE A 6 -2.95 -4.21 9.21
CA PHE A 6 -2.95 -4.16 10.67
C PHE A 6 -2.66 -2.79 11.32
N PRO A 7 -1.76 -1.92 10.82
CA PRO A 7 -1.51 -0.62 11.44
C PRO A 7 -2.66 0.35 11.23
N PHE A 8 -3.18 0.42 9.99
CA PHE A 8 -4.27 1.33 9.63
C PHE A 8 -5.61 0.84 10.18
N GLU A 9 -5.92 -0.46 10.15
CA GLU A 9 -7.14 -1.00 10.78
C GLU A 9 -7.15 -0.82 12.30
N ARG A 10 -5.99 -0.94 12.98
CA ARG A 10 -5.91 -0.58 14.41
C ARG A 10 -6.12 0.90 14.66
N LEU A 11 -5.56 1.76 13.83
CA LEU A 11 -5.75 3.21 13.95
C LEU A 11 -7.23 3.55 13.71
N ILE A 12 -7.82 3.03 12.64
CA ILE A 12 -9.23 3.19 12.29
C ILE A 12 -10.12 2.64 13.40
N GLY A 13 -9.85 1.45 13.92
CA GLY A 13 -10.60 0.86 15.01
C GLY A 13 -10.46 1.64 16.32
N THR A 14 -9.32 2.28 16.56
CA THR A 14 -9.13 3.19 17.72
C THR A 14 -9.92 4.47 17.52
N LEU A 15 -9.86 5.07 16.32
CA LEU A 15 -10.61 6.27 15.95
C LEU A 15 -12.12 6.03 16.01
N GLN A 16 -12.62 4.91 15.50
CA GLN A 16 -14.04 4.52 15.55
C GLN A 16 -14.58 4.33 16.97
N LYS A 17 -13.71 3.90 17.90
CA LYS A 17 -14.05 3.75 19.33
C LYS A 17 -13.89 5.05 20.11
N THR A 18 -13.35 6.10 19.48
CA THR A 18 -13.19 7.40 20.11
C THR A 18 -14.50 8.15 19.98
N HIS A 19 -15.13 8.49 21.10
CA HIS A 19 -16.44 9.14 21.10
C HIS A 19 -16.29 10.61 20.66
N THR A 20 -16.36 10.88 19.35
CA THR A 20 -16.13 12.23 18.80
C THR A 20 -17.39 13.08 18.65
N ASN A 21 -18.54 12.67 19.22
CA ASN A 21 -19.83 13.40 19.12
C ASN A 21 -20.14 13.86 17.67
N ASN A 22 -19.81 13.03 16.68
CA ASN A 22 -19.95 13.30 15.24
C ASN A 22 -19.15 14.51 14.69
N HIS A 23 -18.20 15.07 15.44
CA HIS A 23 -17.35 16.15 14.97
C HIS A 23 -16.08 15.61 14.29
N VAL A 24 -16.19 15.31 12.99
CA VAL A 24 -15.04 14.93 12.15
C VAL A 24 -14.14 16.15 11.92
N GLY A 25 -12.84 16.00 12.12
CA GLY A 25 -11.81 17.03 11.96
C GLY A 25 -11.42 17.78 13.24
N GLY A 26 -11.79 17.28 14.42
CA GLY A 26 -11.41 17.88 15.70
C GLY A 26 -9.94 17.68 16.10
N ASP A 27 -9.49 18.41 17.12
CA ASP A 27 -8.09 18.36 17.61
C ASP A 27 -7.65 16.97 18.05
N LEU A 28 -8.58 16.13 18.53
CA LEU A 28 -8.31 14.75 18.92
C LEU A 28 -7.92 13.87 17.73
N GLU A 29 -8.71 13.91 16.64
CA GLU A 29 -8.42 13.14 15.42
C GLU A 29 -7.11 13.59 14.78
N LYS A 30 -6.88 14.92 14.75
CA LYS A 30 -5.61 15.51 14.32
C LYS A 30 -4.45 15.00 15.16
N THR A 31 -4.58 14.99 16.49
CA THR A 31 -3.53 14.52 17.42
C THR A 31 -3.24 13.04 17.25
N ILE A 32 -4.28 12.21 17.08
CA ILE A 32 -4.15 10.76 16.84
C ILE A 32 -3.41 10.51 15.53
N LEU A 33 -3.82 11.18 14.44
CA LEU A 33 -3.15 11.08 13.15
C LEU A 33 -1.69 11.52 13.24
N GLN A 34 -1.42 12.68 13.86
CA GLN A 34 -0.06 13.18 14.04
C GLN A 34 0.81 12.22 14.87
N SER A 35 0.27 11.65 15.95
CA SER A 35 1.00 10.70 16.80
C SER A 35 1.32 9.41 16.05
N PHE A 36 0.35 8.88 15.30
CA PHE A 36 0.56 7.71 14.45
C PHE A 36 1.63 7.96 13.39
N LEU A 37 1.56 9.09 12.69
CA LEU A 37 2.54 9.48 11.68
C LEU A 37 3.94 9.64 12.28
N ARG A 38 4.07 10.33 13.42
CA ARG A 38 5.35 10.48 14.14
C ARG A 38 5.95 9.12 14.51
N GLY A 39 5.13 8.21 15.02
CA GLY A 39 5.56 6.84 15.34
C GLY A 39 6.02 6.05 14.11
N ALA A 40 5.30 6.16 12.98
CA ALA A 40 5.67 5.52 11.73
C ALA A 40 7.01 6.03 11.18
N ASN A 41 7.26 7.34 11.24
CA ASN A 41 8.55 7.89 10.81
C ASN A 41 9.70 7.52 11.70
N LEU A 42 9.49 7.52 13.01
CA LEU A 42 10.51 7.11 13.95
C LEU A 42 10.96 5.67 13.62
N ARG A 43 10.01 4.74 13.44
CA ARG A 43 10.31 3.37 12.99
C ARG A 43 11.05 3.35 11.66
N ARG A 44 10.63 4.14 10.68
CA ARG A 44 11.32 4.25 9.39
C ARG A 44 12.76 4.73 9.56
N HIS A 45 12.99 5.77 10.37
CA HIS A 45 14.32 6.33 10.62
C HIS A 45 15.24 5.31 11.29
N LEU A 46 14.73 4.62 12.33
CA LEU A 46 15.44 3.57 13.05
C LEU A 46 15.83 2.38 12.15
N ASN A 47 15.04 2.11 11.11
CA ASN A 47 15.27 1.01 10.16
C ASN A 47 16.04 1.42 8.90
N ARG A 48 16.53 2.68 8.78
CA ARG A 48 17.37 3.09 7.65
C ARG A 48 18.78 2.51 7.77
N PRO A 49 19.41 2.08 6.67
CA PRO A 49 20.79 1.56 6.70
C PRO A 49 21.82 2.60 7.16
N ASN A 50 21.53 3.90 6.99
CA ASN A 50 22.40 5.01 7.36
C ASN A 50 21.94 5.72 8.66
N CYS A 51 21.26 5.01 9.57
CA CYS A 51 20.81 5.60 10.84
C CYS A 51 22.01 5.89 11.77
N PRO A 52 22.15 7.10 12.36
CA PRO A 52 23.20 7.40 13.32
C PRO A 52 23.22 6.40 14.48
N GLN A 53 24.42 5.96 14.88
CA GLN A 53 24.59 4.87 15.84
C GLN A 53 23.93 5.13 17.20
N LEU A 54 23.94 6.39 17.67
CA LEU A 54 23.24 6.81 18.89
C LEU A 54 21.72 6.59 18.80
N ILE A 55 21.12 6.88 17.64
CA ILE A 55 19.67 6.72 17.41
C ILE A 55 19.32 5.23 17.29
N TRP A 56 20.20 4.45 16.67
CA TRP A 56 20.02 2.99 16.54
C TRP A 56 20.06 2.28 17.90
N GLN A 57 20.83 2.76 18.89
CA GLN A 57 20.81 2.19 20.25
C GLN A 57 19.40 2.25 20.88
N PHE A 58 18.65 3.33 20.62
CA PHE A 58 17.26 3.42 21.07
C PHE A 58 16.32 2.47 20.33
N LYS A 59 16.68 1.98 19.13
CA LYS A 59 15.90 0.96 18.42
C LYS A 59 15.74 -0.29 19.28
N ILE A 60 16.81 -0.72 19.95
CA ILE A 60 16.77 -1.88 20.85
C ILE A 60 15.75 -1.66 21.97
N LEU A 61 15.73 -0.45 22.57
CA LEU A 61 14.77 -0.10 23.60
C LEU A 61 13.34 -0.06 23.07
N PHE A 62 13.13 0.48 21.86
CA PHE A 62 11.82 0.49 21.22
C PHE A 62 11.34 -0.90 20.85
N ASP A 63 12.19 -1.75 20.29
CA ASP A 63 11.84 -3.13 19.95
C ASP A 63 11.55 -3.94 21.22
N LYS A 64 12.23 -3.66 22.34
CA LYS A 64 11.95 -4.27 23.65
C LYS A 64 10.64 -3.76 24.28
N ALA A 65 10.37 -2.46 24.19
CA ALA A 65 9.16 -1.84 24.74
C ALA A 65 7.91 -2.08 23.88
N LEU A 66 8.10 -2.25 22.57
CA LEU A 66 7.06 -2.41 21.55
C LEU A 66 7.41 -3.61 20.65
N PRO A 67 7.41 -4.85 21.18
CA PRO A 67 7.81 -6.02 20.42
C PRO A 67 6.98 -6.16 19.14
N PRO A 68 7.61 -6.42 17.98
CA PRO A 68 6.88 -6.70 16.75
C PRO A 68 6.04 -7.97 16.97
N LYS A 69 4.73 -7.82 17.06
CA LYS A 69 3.83 -8.98 17.16
C LYS A 69 3.77 -9.68 15.80
N ASN A 70 4.31 -10.90 15.76
CA ASN A 70 4.20 -11.91 14.69
C ASN A 70 4.75 -11.49 13.32
N GLN A 71 6.07 -11.56 13.16
CA GLN A 71 6.66 -11.96 11.88
C GLN A 71 6.77 -13.49 11.87
N GLN A 72 5.70 -14.18 11.48
CA GLN A 72 5.90 -15.52 10.95
C GLN A 72 6.46 -15.33 9.54
N GLU A 73 7.76 -15.53 9.39
CA GLU A 73 8.39 -15.74 8.08
C GLU A 73 7.80 -17.01 7.48
N THR A 74 6.75 -16.86 6.67
CA THR A 74 6.31 -17.93 5.78
C THR A 74 7.27 -18.01 4.60
N THR A 75 8.42 -18.64 4.82
CA THR A 75 9.29 -19.12 3.75
C THR A 75 8.64 -20.34 3.12
N PHE A 76 7.93 -20.16 2.01
CA PHE A 76 7.45 -21.27 1.20
C PHE A 76 8.52 -21.60 0.15
N THR A 77 9.10 -22.79 0.28
CA THR A 77 9.98 -23.41 -0.71
C THR A 77 9.20 -23.66 -2.00
N ALA A 78 9.68 -23.11 -3.12
CA ALA A 78 9.11 -23.39 -4.43
C ALA A 78 9.45 -24.82 -4.87
N ASP A 79 8.44 -25.56 -5.37
CA ASP A 79 8.62 -26.85 -6.04
C ASP A 79 9.34 -26.70 -7.39
N PRO A 80 10.06 -27.74 -7.85
CA PRO A 80 10.90 -27.69 -9.05
C PRO A 80 10.11 -27.44 -10.35
N PRO A 81 10.77 -26.85 -11.37
CA PRO A 81 10.10 -26.32 -12.55
C PRO A 81 9.67 -27.45 -13.49
N SER A 82 8.35 -27.71 -13.55
CA SER A 82 7.76 -28.36 -14.71
C SER A 82 7.22 -27.29 -15.65
N VAL A 83 7.47 -27.46 -16.95
CA VAL A 83 7.16 -26.52 -18.04
C VAL A 83 5.63 -26.42 -18.25
N ARG A 84 4.94 -25.82 -17.29
CA ARG A 84 3.52 -25.47 -17.36
C ARG A 84 3.36 -24.04 -16.85
N GLN A 85 2.48 -23.29 -17.50
CA GLN A 85 2.06 -21.96 -17.06
C GLN A 85 1.53 -22.09 -15.62
N LEU A 86 2.36 -21.72 -14.65
CA LEU A 86 2.05 -21.83 -13.24
C LEU A 86 1.37 -20.54 -12.81
N SER A 87 0.12 -20.64 -12.34
CA SER A 87 -0.60 -19.55 -11.71
C SER A 87 -0.31 -19.54 -10.21
N HIS A 88 -0.03 -18.38 -9.63
CA HIS A 88 0.40 -18.23 -8.24
C HIS A 88 -0.58 -17.37 -7.47
N ALA A 89 -0.92 -17.81 -6.25
CA ALA A 89 -1.72 -17.00 -5.32
C ALA A 89 -0.92 -15.81 -4.75
N TYR A 90 0.38 -16.01 -4.54
CA TYR A 90 1.33 -15.04 -4.01
C TYR A 90 2.65 -15.08 -4.77
N TYR A 91 3.36 -13.96 -4.80
CA TYR A 91 4.73 -13.91 -5.30
C TYR A 91 5.56 -12.87 -4.56
N THR A 92 6.75 -13.26 -4.11
CA THR A 92 7.67 -12.35 -3.42
C THR A 92 8.76 -11.91 -4.38
N TYR A 93 8.84 -10.60 -4.62
CA TYR A 93 9.89 -9.99 -5.42
C TYR A 93 10.67 -8.98 -4.57
N ARG A 94 11.99 -9.17 -4.46
CA ARG A 94 12.89 -8.31 -3.68
C ARG A 94 12.40 -8.04 -2.23
N GLY A 95 11.89 -9.07 -1.56
CA GLY A 95 11.40 -8.99 -0.18
C GLY A 95 10.00 -8.37 -0.03
N VAL A 96 9.31 -8.06 -1.12
CA VAL A 96 7.93 -7.57 -1.13
C VAL A 96 7.01 -8.66 -1.69
N THR A 97 6.00 -9.06 -0.91
CA THR A 97 5.02 -10.05 -1.32
C THR A 97 3.80 -9.40 -1.95
N PHE A 98 3.47 -9.86 -3.14
CA PHE A 98 2.27 -9.51 -3.90
C PHE A 98 1.29 -10.66 -3.87
N SER A 99 0.02 -10.37 -4.09
CA SER A 99 -1.04 -11.37 -4.11
C SER A 99 -2.03 -11.15 -5.23
N HIS A 100 -2.64 -12.24 -5.67
CA HIS A 100 -3.81 -12.18 -6.53
C HIS A 100 -5.01 -11.52 -5.81
N GLN A 101 -5.84 -10.79 -6.56
CA GLN A 101 -7.03 -10.08 -6.06
C GLN A 101 -7.98 -10.97 -5.26
N SER A 102 -8.31 -12.18 -5.75
CA SER A 102 -9.26 -13.06 -5.03
C SER A 102 -8.65 -13.68 -3.78
N THR A 103 -7.33 -13.88 -3.78
CA THR A 103 -6.63 -14.40 -2.62
C THR A 103 -6.59 -13.34 -1.53
N HIS A 104 -6.23 -12.12 -1.92
CA HIS A 104 -5.98 -11.07 -0.97
C HIS A 104 -5.97 -9.67 -1.60
N LEU A 105 -7.10 -8.97 -1.46
CA LEU A 105 -7.38 -7.67 -2.05
C LEU A 105 -6.24 -6.67 -1.87
N GLY A 106 -5.80 -6.45 -0.62
CA GLY A 106 -4.81 -5.42 -0.34
C GLY A 106 -3.49 -5.62 -1.09
N GLY A 107 -3.08 -6.87 -1.29
CA GLY A 107 -1.74 -7.18 -1.84
C GLY A 107 -1.74 -7.29 -3.34
N SER A 108 -2.92 -7.17 -3.93
CA SER A 108 -3.11 -7.00 -5.36
C SER A 108 -3.02 -5.53 -5.78
N LEU A 109 -3.28 -4.59 -4.87
CA LEU A 109 -3.42 -3.18 -5.19
C LEU A 109 -2.05 -2.51 -5.28
N VAL A 110 -1.70 -2.06 -6.48
CA VAL A 110 -0.36 -1.56 -6.80
C VAL A 110 -0.38 -0.31 -7.67
N ALA A 111 0.67 0.50 -7.54
CA ALA A 111 1.03 1.55 -8.48
C ALA A 111 2.25 1.11 -9.28
N TYR A 112 2.19 1.25 -10.60
CA TYR A 112 3.18 0.69 -11.53
C TYR A 112 3.31 1.53 -12.80
N TYR A 113 4.33 1.23 -13.59
CA TYR A 113 4.57 1.84 -14.89
C TYR A 113 4.22 0.85 -16.01
N PRO A 114 3.14 1.08 -16.78
CA PRO A 114 2.75 0.22 -17.90
C PRO A 114 3.86 0.11 -18.94
N THR A 115 3.96 -1.05 -19.59
CA THR A 115 4.93 -1.27 -20.67
C THR A 115 4.64 -0.37 -21.88
N THR A 116 3.36 -0.05 -22.13
CA THR A 116 2.93 0.83 -23.23
C THR A 116 3.26 2.30 -22.98
N LYS A 117 3.28 2.73 -21.72
CA LYS A 117 3.57 4.12 -21.31
C LYS A 117 4.42 4.15 -20.03
N PRO A 118 5.75 3.92 -20.14
CA PRO A 118 6.62 3.78 -18.97
C PRO A 118 6.76 5.05 -18.11
N GLN A 119 6.35 6.21 -18.62
CA GLN A 119 6.40 7.48 -17.89
C GLN A 119 5.16 7.72 -17.02
N ASP A 120 4.05 7.04 -17.31
CA ASP A 120 2.78 7.24 -16.61
C ASP A 120 2.69 6.25 -15.45
N LEU A 121 2.61 6.78 -14.23
CA LEU A 121 2.29 5.94 -13.09
C LEU A 121 0.77 5.69 -13.05
N VAL A 122 0.40 4.43 -13.15
CA VAL A 122 -0.99 3.97 -13.11
C VAL A 122 -1.23 3.14 -11.86
N VAL A 123 -2.49 3.12 -11.42
CA VAL A 123 -2.95 2.29 -10.30
C VAL A 123 -3.84 1.17 -10.82
N GLY A 124 -3.67 -0.03 -10.26
CA GLY A 124 -4.52 -1.16 -10.59
C GLY A 124 -4.51 -2.26 -9.53
N SER A 125 -5.18 -3.35 -9.86
CA SER A 125 -5.25 -4.57 -9.05
C SER A 125 -4.74 -5.76 -9.85
N ILE A 126 -3.83 -6.54 -9.26
CA ILE A 126 -3.29 -7.77 -9.83
C ILE A 126 -4.40 -8.82 -9.93
N GLN A 127 -4.80 -9.12 -11.17
CA GLN A 127 -5.79 -10.14 -11.52
C GLN A 127 -5.17 -11.51 -11.77
N GLU A 128 -3.86 -11.59 -12.00
CA GLU A 128 -3.19 -12.88 -12.13
C GLU A 128 -1.69 -12.75 -11.92
N ILE A 129 -1.07 -13.80 -11.39
CA ILE A 129 0.40 -13.93 -11.29
C ILE A 129 0.78 -15.22 -11.99
N LYS A 130 1.52 -15.12 -13.09
CA LYS A 130 1.84 -16.27 -13.94
C LYS A 130 3.34 -16.38 -14.14
N THR A 131 3.84 -17.60 -14.20
CA THR A 131 5.20 -17.86 -14.72
C THR A 131 5.09 -18.40 -16.13
N GLU A 132 5.60 -17.65 -17.09
CA GLU A 132 5.65 -17.99 -18.52
C GLU A 132 7.10 -17.92 -18.99
N SER A 133 7.59 -19.00 -19.62
CA SER A 133 8.95 -19.06 -20.16
C SER A 133 10.05 -18.70 -19.14
N GLY A 134 9.83 -19.06 -17.87
CA GLY A 134 10.75 -18.77 -16.76
C GLY A 134 10.70 -17.33 -16.23
N GLN A 135 9.84 -16.48 -16.78
CA GLN A 135 9.61 -15.12 -16.28
C GLN A 135 8.26 -15.02 -15.57
N VAL A 136 8.24 -14.26 -14.48
CA VAL A 136 7.00 -13.98 -13.76
C VAL A 136 6.37 -12.71 -14.29
N LEU A 137 5.12 -12.80 -14.70
CA LEU A 137 4.30 -11.71 -15.22
C LEU A 137 3.06 -11.54 -14.37
N PHE A 138 2.72 -10.27 -14.11
CA PHE A 138 1.50 -9.90 -13.43
C PHE A 138 0.52 -9.32 -14.44
N THR A 139 -0.70 -9.84 -14.43
CA THR A 139 -1.81 -9.28 -15.19
C THR A 139 -2.57 -8.30 -14.30
N ILE A 140 -2.71 -7.04 -14.71
CA ILE A 140 -3.27 -5.97 -13.88
C ILE A 140 -4.48 -5.33 -14.55
N LYS A 141 -5.58 -5.19 -13.79
CA LYS A 141 -6.76 -4.40 -14.19
C LYS A 141 -6.64 -2.99 -13.63
N HIS A 142 -6.86 -2.00 -14.49
CA HIS A 142 -6.71 -0.58 -14.12
C HIS A 142 -7.84 -0.11 -13.20
N GLN A 143 -7.50 0.77 -12.26
CA GLN A 143 -8.51 1.54 -11.55
C GLN A 143 -9.12 2.58 -12.49
N ALA A 144 -10.45 2.66 -12.56
CA ALA A 144 -11.09 3.66 -13.41
C ALA A 144 -10.85 5.08 -12.86
N PRO A 145 -10.54 6.05 -13.73
CA PRO A 145 -10.35 7.44 -13.32
C PRO A 145 -11.65 8.02 -12.76
N LEU A 146 -11.54 9.07 -11.95
CA LEU A 146 -12.70 9.82 -11.50
C LEU A 146 -13.41 10.43 -12.71
N PRO A 147 -14.75 10.26 -12.87
CA PRO A 147 -15.49 10.92 -13.94
C PRO A 147 -15.33 12.44 -13.86
N VAL A 148 -15.24 13.10 -15.03
CA VAL A 148 -15.03 14.56 -15.13
C VAL A 148 -16.11 15.37 -14.40
N THR A 149 -17.30 14.80 -14.23
CA THR A 149 -18.43 15.40 -13.51
C THR A 149 -18.25 15.41 -11.99
N LYS A 150 -17.22 14.74 -11.45
CA LYS A 150 -17.01 14.57 -10.00
C LYS A 150 -15.72 15.27 -9.57
N PHE A 151 -15.82 16.01 -8.46
CA PHE A 151 -14.68 16.71 -7.85
C PHE A 151 -13.91 15.81 -6.88
N ASP A 152 -12.58 15.94 -6.85
CA ASP A 152 -11.72 15.29 -5.86
C ASP A 152 -11.61 16.14 -4.57
N PRO A 153 -12.29 15.74 -3.47
CA PRO A 153 -12.25 16.49 -2.21
C PRO A 153 -10.87 16.48 -1.54
N PHE A 154 -9.98 15.56 -1.91
CA PHE A 154 -8.64 15.44 -1.29
C PHE A 154 -7.61 16.36 -1.93
N LYS A 155 -7.89 16.91 -3.11
CA LYS A 155 -7.00 17.82 -3.83
C LYS A 155 -6.62 19.07 -3.02
N ARG A 156 -7.47 19.50 -2.07
CA ARG A 156 -7.20 20.64 -1.17
C ARG A 156 -6.17 20.34 -0.07
N TYR A 157 -5.90 19.07 0.22
CA TYR A 157 -4.97 18.65 1.25
C TYR A 157 -3.63 18.27 0.61
N VAL A 158 -2.79 19.26 0.35
CA VAL A 158 -1.46 19.07 -0.25
C VAL A 158 -0.63 18.04 0.54
N ASP A 159 -0.81 18.01 1.86
CA ASP A 159 -0.06 17.14 2.76
C ASP A 159 -0.63 15.72 2.91
N PHE A 160 -1.72 15.42 2.22
CA PHE A 160 -2.31 14.10 2.20
C PHE A 160 -2.28 13.58 0.77
N PRO A 161 -1.37 12.66 0.42
CA PRO A 161 -1.10 12.25 -0.96
C PRO A 161 -2.15 11.26 -1.45
N ALA A 162 -3.41 11.63 -1.32
CA ALA A 162 -4.56 10.85 -1.67
C ALA A 162 -5.20 11.41 -2.93
N THR A 163 -5.64 10.52 -3.79
CA THR A 163 -6.29 10.88 -5.05
C THR A 163 -7.60 10.13 -5.15
N THR A 164 -8.64 10.83 -5.56
CA THR A 164 -9.94 10.22 -5.78
C THR A 164 -10.00 9.57 -7.17
N TYR A 165 -10.46 8.33 -7.20
CA TYR A 165 -10.75 7.54 -8.39
C TYR A 165 -12.23 7.15 -8.40
N SER A 166 -12.72 6.62 -9.53
CA SER A 166 -13.98 5.88 -9.52
C SER A 166 -13.83 4.64 -8.63
N SER A 167 -14.90 4.17 -7.98
CA SER A 167 -14.83 2.88 -7.28
C SER A 167 -14.74 1.70 -8.25
N LYS A 168 -15.07 1.88 -9.52
CA LYS A 168 -15.06 0.80 -10.52
C LYS A 168 -13.63 0.58 -11.08
N MET A 169 -13.36 -0.65 -11.53
CA MET A 169 -12.19 -0.94 -12.36
C MET A 169 -12.54 -0.67 -13.84
N VAL A 170 -11.56 -0.39 -14.69
CA VAL A 170 -11.79 -0.21 -16.13
C VAL A 170 -12.13 -1.55 -16.76
N ASP A 171 -13.26 -1.63 -17.45
CA ASP A 171 -13.59 -2.78 -18.29
C ASP A 171 -12.88 -2.60 -19.65
N GLY A 172 -11.71 -3.22 -19.76
CA GLY A 172 -10.80 -3.02 -20.88
C GLY A 172 -9.63 -4.01 -20.85
N PRO A 173 -8.62 -3.81 -21.72
CA PRO A 173 -7.45 -4.66 -21.76
C PRO A 173 -6.71 -4.63 -20.43
N LEU A 174 -6.19 -5.80 -20.03
CA LEU A 174 -5.35 -5.96 -18.86
C LEU A 174 -3.89 -5.71 -19.26
N ASP A 175 -3.15 -5.04 -18.39
CA ASP A 175 -1.71 -4.90 -18.60
C ASP A 175 -0.99 -6.16 -18.15
N SER A 176 -0.01 -6.59 -18.93
CA SER A 176 0.95 -7.62 -18.52
C SER A 176 2.29 -6.96 -18.23
N ILE A 177 2.74 -7.05 -16.98
CA ILE A 177 3.97 -6.38 -16.53
C ILE A 177 4.88 -7.32 -15.74
N HIS A 178 6.16 -7.02 -15.73
CA HIS A 178 7.12 -7.65 -14.83
C HIS A 178 7.05 -6.99 -13.44
N PRO A 179 7.25 -7.72 -12.33
CA PRO A 179 7.22 -7.17 -10.97
C PRO A 179 8.16 -5.97 -10.73
N SER A 180 9.25 -5.84 -11.50
CA SER A 180 10.15 -4.68 -11.41
C SER A 180 9.53 -3.35 -11.87
N GLN A 181 8.42 -3.39 -12.61
CA GLN A 181 7.69 -2.20 -13.04
C GLN A 181 6.75 -1.68 -11.96
N ILE A 182 6.53 -2.44 -10.89
CA ILE A 182 5.73 -2.01 -9.74
C ILE A 182 6.58 -1.08 -8.88
N ARG A 183 6.06 0.13 -8.67
CA ARG A 183 6.67 1.09 -7.76
C ARG A 183 6.33 0.78 -6.31
N SER A 184 5.06 0.49 -6.03
CA SER A 184 4.55 0.41 -4.66
C SER A 184 3.20 -0.29 -4.56
N HIS A 185 2.88 -0.74 -3.36
CA HIS A 185 1.51 -1.06 -2.98
C HIS A 185 0.69 0.22 -2.75
N VAL A 186 -0.62 0.14 -2.96
CA VAL A 186 -1.54 1.24 -2.65
C VAL A 186 -2.63 0.77 -1.70
N ALA A 187 -3.10 1.69 -0.85
CA ALA A 187 -4.34 1.50 -0.11
C ALA A 187 -5.51 2.09 -0.90
N ARG A 188 -6.64 1.39 -0.93
CA ARG A 188 -7.88 1.82 -1.58
C ARG A 188 -9.03 1.74 -0.58
N TYR A 189 -9.83 2.80 -0.49
CA TYR A 189 -11.02 2.83 0.36
C TYR A 189 -12.19 3.45 -0.39
N GLU A 190 -13.34 2.78 -0.40
CA GLU A 190 -14.57 3.30 -1.01
C GLU A 190 -15.30 4.17 0.01
N PHE A 191 -15.28 5.48 -0.18
CA PHE A 191 -15.82 6.44 0.79
C PHE A 191 -17.18 7.03 0.39
N SER A 192 -17.58 6.90 -0.88
CA SER A 192 -18.90 7.33 -1.36
C SER A 192 -19.30 6.59 -2.64
N HIS A 193 -20.57 6.73 -3.05
CA HIS A 193 -21.09 6.04 -4.22
C HIS A 193 -20.27 6.37 -5.47
N GLU A 194 -19.66 5.33 -6.05
CA GLU A 194 -18.75 5.39 -7.20
C GLU A 194 -17.46 6.19 -7.00
N ARG A 195 -17.01 6.41 -5.76
CA ARG A 195 -15.69 7.02 -5.51
C ARG A 195 -14.87 6.18 -4.55
N ALA A 196 -13.63 5.93 -4.93
CA ALA A 196 -12.61 5.38 -4.07
C ALA A 196 -11.49 6.39 -3.87
N ILE A 197 -10.96 6.46 -2.66
CA ILE A 197 -9.71 7.16 -2.39
C ILE A 197 -8.57 6.15 -2.52
N ILE A 198 -7.49 6.56 -3.16
CA ILE A 198 -6.27 5.76 -3.27
C ILE A 198 -5.09 6.55 -2.71
N ILE A 199 -4.28 5.85 -1.92
CA ILE A 199 -3.08 6.39 -1.29
C ILE A 199 -1.90 5.49 -1.66
N ASP A 200 -0.87 6.09 -2.22
CA ASP A 200 0.40 5.42 -2.45
C ASP A 200 1.17 5.26 -1.13
N LEU A 201 1.39 4.01 -0.71
CA LEU A 201 2.06 3.69 0.54
C LEU A 201 3.55 4.09 0.55
N CYS A 202 4.18 4.32 -0.60
CA CYS A 202 5.53 4.90 -0.67
C CYS A 202 5.55 6.41 -0.41
N ARG A 203 4.49 7.14 -0.76
CA ARG A 203 4.40 8.60 -0.58
C ARG A 203 3.96 9.02 0.82
N VAL A 204 3.26 8.13 1.54
CA VAL A 204 2.98 8.34 2.97
C VAL A 204 4.28 8.55 3.75
N GLY A 205 5.42 8.00 3.32
CA GLY A 205 6.71 8.27 3.96
C GLY A 205 7.37 9.61 3.60
N PHE A 206 7.11 10.19 2.41
CA PHE A 206 7.88 11.34 1.90
C PHE A 206 7.39 12.67 2.47
N LEU A 207 6.08 12.80 2.66
CA LEU A 207 5.43 14.00 3.18
C LEU A 207 5.77 14.30 4.65
N ILE A 208 6.40 13.36 5.34
CA ILE A 208 6.73 13.50 6.75
C ILE A 208 8.20 13.87 7.00
N SER A 209 8.88 14.39 5.97
CA SER A 209 10.25 14.92 6.06
C SER A 209 10.37 16.42 5.80
N LEU A 210 9.26 17.12 5.55
CA LEU A 210 9.24 18.55 5.22
C LEU A 210 8.33 19.33 6.17
N PHE A 211 8.61 19.29 7.48
CA PHE A 211 8.25 20.39 8.37
C PHE A 211 9.36 20.52 9.42
N PRO A 212 10.04 21.68 9.53
CA PRO A 212 10.98 21.98 10.61
C PRO A 212 10.29 22.04 11.98
#